data_AF-A0A9Q0RDX6-F1
#
_entry.id   AF-A0A9Q0RDX6-F1
#
_cell.length_a   1.000
_cell.length_b   1.000
_cell.length_c   1.000
_cell.angle_alpha   90.00
_cell.angle_beta   90.00
_cell.angle_gamma   90.00
#
_symmetry.space_group_name_H-M   'P 1'
#
loop_
_entity.id
_entity.type
_entity.pdbx_description
1 polymer ?
#
loop_
_entity_poly.entity_id
_entity_poly.type
_entity_poly.pdbx_seq_one_letter_code
_entity_poly.pdbx_strand_id
1 'polypeptide(L)'
;MKEYQENKLILKDVSSSIISSILNYLYSGKIEINLENAIEILIFSSKYLIDELIEICSNFIKKNFQIETIIDILKISESMNLNHLLDSSYQFILEHFTKFIKTSFFLELEENHLNSILSNDKILLNEFELFQSIIKWGKHKLNINQEKENQKLEKEEKEQLQNQISNFIDKIRFIDFTSKELAETIEEDLIPKQISQKLIQFQKLEENEKELTQFIQEENQNQNSLNFQIRFKFDSEIIQEKEHINKLQEWINDNKFFSKMKKGYSAKRDGFSSQKWHSICDNKGKTLIIIKTKDNFIFGGFTQVGFTNNKSKWSEDEGYYGFIKDTNSFIFSLRNDKGDRKSEKFTIKQGQEKYAIYYKSSLGPSFGSDIELNSNLQSGHSNFGHSYNLPNGIKYETNEAFRYLAGSYDKWVVDELETYFI
;
A
#
# COMPACT_ATOMS: atom_id res chain seq x y z
N MET A 1 23.30 16.97 -51.58
CA MET A 1 23.65 17.21 -50.16
C MET A 1 25.15 17.47 -50.07
N LYS A 2 25.59 18.36 -49.17
CA LYS A 2 27.02 18.64 -48.95
C LYS A 2 27.76 17.38 -48.50
N GLU A 3 27.14 16.53 -47.67
CA GLU A 3 27.78 15.29 -47.20
C GLU A 3 28.06 14.30 -48.35
N TYR A 4 27.17 14.24 -49.34
CA TYR A 4 27.36 13.41 -50.53
C TYR A 4 28.52 13.89 -51.41
N GLN A 5 28.79 15.20 -51.43
CA GLN A 5 29.90 15.77 -52.20
C GLN A 5 31.24 15.68 -51.46
N GLU A 6 31.23 15.71 -50.13
CA GLU A 6 32.43 15.67 -49.28
C GLU A 6 32.81 14.26 -48.80
N ASN A 7 31.95 13.26 -49.02
CA ASN A 7 32.13 11.86 -48.57
C ASN A 7 32.49 11.74 -47.08
N LYS A 8 32.01 12.68 -46.26
CA LYS A 8 32.34 12.82 -44.84
C LYS A 8 31.10 13.26 -44.06
N LEU A 9 30.81 12.52 -43.00
CA LEU A 9 29.79 12.86 -42.01
C LEU A 9 30.48 13.09 -40.66
N ILE A 10 30.22 14.22 -40.01
CA ILE A 10 30.78 14.55 -38.70
C ILE A 10 29.67 14.46 -37.66
N LEU A 11 29.78 13.48 -36.76
CA LEU A 11 28.89 13.30 -35.62
C LEU A 11 29.53 13.95 -34.39
N LYS A 12 28.93 15.03 -33.88
CA LYS A 12 29.46 15.78 -32.73
C LYS A 12 28.84 15.37 -31.38
N ASP A 13 27.68 14.71 -31.42
CA ASP A 13 26.85 14.48 -30.24
C ASP A 13 26.90 13.03 -29.74
N VAL A 14 27.86 12.23 -30.21
CA VAL A 14 27.96 10.80 -29.89
C VAL A 14 29.42 10.45 -29.61
N SER A 15 29.65 9.69 -28.55
CA SER A 15 30.96 9.19 -28.18
C SER A 15 31.50 8.20 -29.22
N SER A 16 32.83 8.21 -29.42
CA SER A 16 33.48 7.35 -30.40
C SER A 16 33.33 5.85 -30.08
N SER A 17 33.24 5.51 -28.80
CA SER A 17 32.99 4.15 -28.32
C SER A 17 31.62 3.64 -28.78
N ILE A 18 30.55 4.44 -28.62
CA ILE A 18 29.19 4.06 -29.00
C ILE A 18 29.06 3.90 -30.51
N ILE A 19 29.64 4.81 -31.30
CA ILE A 19 29.66 4.69 -32.76
C ILE A 19 30.36 3.38 -33.18
N SER A 20 31.50 3.05 -32.56
CA SER A 20 32.23 1.81 -32.85
C SER A 20 31.37 0.58 -32.54
N SER A 21 30.71 0.55 -31.37
CA SER A 21 29.83 -0.55 -30.98
C SER A 21 28.65 -0.73 -31.93
N ILE A 22 28.04 0.37 -32.37
CA ILE A 22 26.89 0.33 -33.28
C ILE A 22 27.32 -0.02 -34.70
N LEU A 23 28.47 0.46 -35.18
CA LEU A 23 29.02 0.02 -36.46
C LEU A 23 29.34 -1.47 -36.45
N ASN A 24 29.97 -1.97 -35.38
CA ASN A 24 30.22 -3.40 -35.24
C ASN A 24 28.91 -4.20 -35.25
N TYR A 25 27.86 -3.70 -34.59
CA TYR A 25 26.53 -4.29 -34.65
C TYR A 25 25.97 -4.34 -36.07
N LEU A 26 26.00 -3.22 -36.81
CA LEU A 26 25.49 -3.15 -38.18
C LEU A 26 26.17 -4.14 -39.13
N TYR A 27 27.44 -4.49 -38.89
CA TYR A 27 28.18 -5.45 -39.71
C TYR A 27 28.12 -6.90 -39.20
N SER A 28 27.91 -7.12 -37.89
CA SER A 28 28.01 -8.45 -37.28
C SER A 28 26.71 -9.00 -36.68
N GLY A 29 25.68 -8.17 -36.51
CA GLY A 29 24.44 -8.47 -35.79
C GLY A 29 24.62 -8.64 -34.28
N LYS A 30 25.78 -8.29 -33.70
CA LYS A 30 26.09 -8.47 -32.27
C LYS A 30 26.50 -7.16 -31.61
N ILE A 31 25.94 -6.89 -30.43
CA ILE A 31 26.28 -5.73 -29.61
C ILE A 31 26.35 -6.11 -28.13
N GLU A 32 27.30 -5.52 -27.42
CA GLU A 32 27.42 -5.65 -25.96
C GLU A 32 26.77 -4.43 -25.29
N ILE A 33 25.72 -4.69 -24.52
CA ILE A 33 24.95 -3.66 -23.80
C ILE A 33 25.18 -3.83 -22.30
N ASN A 34 25.45 -2.73 -21.62
CA ASN A 34 25.65 -2.63 -20.17
C ASN A 34 24.96 -1.36 -19.62
N LEU A 35 25.00 -1.16 -18.31
CA LEU A 35 24.32 -0.02 -17.66
C LEU A 35 24.85 1.36 -18.10
N GLU A 36 26.13 1.45 -18.43
CA GLU A 36 26.78 2.71 -18.80
C GLU A 36 26.45 3.10 -20.25
N ASN A 37 26.35 2.12 -21.16
CA ASN A 37 26.18 2.38 -22.58
C ASN A 37 24.71 2.27 -23.07
N ALA A 38 23.81 1.62 -22.32
CA ALA A 38 22.46 1.31 -22.80
C ALA A 38 21.64 2.55 -23.19
N ILE A 39 21.75 3.63 -22.41
CA ILE A 39 21.06 4.90 -22.67
C ILE A 39 21.60 5.56 -23.94
N GLU A 40 22.92 5.70 -24.08
CA GLU A 40 23.54 6.31 -25.27
C GLU A 40 23.25 5.50 -26.54
N ILE A 41 23.29 4.17 -26.46
CA ILE A 41 22.92 3.29 -27.58
C ILE A 41 21.45 3.47 -27.94
N LEU A 42 20.54 3.52 -26.96
CA LEU A 42 19.12 3.76 -27.20
C LEU A 42 18.89 5.10 -27.91
N ILE A 43 19.56 6.17 -27.45
CA ILE A 43 19.46 7.51 -28.04
C ILE A 43 19.91 7.50 -29.50
N PHE A 44 21.06 6.88 -29.78
CA PHE A 44 21.56 6.75 -31.14
C PHE A 44 20.59 5.94 -32.01
N SER A 45 20.16 4.78 -31.52
CA SER A 45 19.29 3.86 -32.26
C SER A 45 17.98 4.52 -32.64
N SER A 46 17.39 5.30 -31.73
CA SER A 46 16.21 6.12 -32.00
C SER A 46 16.49 7.22 -33.04
N LYS A 47 17.60 7.96 -32.90
CA LYS A 47 17.98 9.03 -33.85
C LYS A 47 18.16 8.52 -35.29
N TYR A 48 18.68 7.31 -35.46
CA TYR A 48 18.95 6.71 -36.77
C TYR A 48 17.95 5.62 -37.17
N LEU A 49 16.83 5.47 -36.43
CA LEU A 49 15.73 4.56 -36.71
C LEU A 49 16.17 3.08 -36.86
N ILE A 50 17.00 2.61 -35.92
CA ILE A 50 17.44 1.21 -35.83
C ILE A 50 16.52 0.47 -34.85
N ASP A 51 15.32 0.11 -35.32
CA ASP A 51 14.22 -0.40 -34.49
C ASP A 51 14.60 -1.63 -33.65
N GLU A 52 15.34 -2.58 -34.22
CA GLU A 52 15.78 -3.80 -33.52
C GLU A 52 16.64 -3.44 -32.29
N LEU A 53 17.52 -2.45 -32.43
CA LEU A 53 18.39 -2.03 -31.34
C LEU A 53 17.64 -1.22 -30.28
N ILE A 54 16.63 -0.44 -30.68
CA ILE A 54 15.70 0.21 -29.74
C ILE A 54 15.02 -0.83 -28.86
N GLU A 55 14.53 -1.93 -29.45
CA GLU A 55 13.86 -2.99 -28.69
C GLU A 55 14.82 -3.71 -27.74
N ILE A 56 16.02 -4.08 -28.20
CA ILE A 56 17.02 -4.75 -27.37
C ILE A 56 17.43 -3.86 -26.19
N CYS A 57 17.76 -2.60 -26.44
CA CYS A 57 18.16 -1.65 -25.39
C CYS A 57 17.00 -1.39 -24.41
N SER A 58 15.77 -1.20 -24.91
CA SER A 58 14.60 -0.99 -24.06
C SER A 58 14.35 -2.18 -23.13
N ASN A 59 14.47 -3.41 -23.64
CA ASN A 59 14.31 -4.62 -22.85
C ASN A 59 15.44 -4.81 -21.82
N PHE A 60 16.66 -4.43 -22.17
CA PHE A 60 17.78 -4.43 -21.22
C PHE A 60 17.55 -3.43 -20.09
N ILE A 61 17.14 -2.19 -20.40
CA ILE A 61 16.88 -1.14 -19.41
C ILE A 61 15.74 -1.56 -18.47
N LYS A 62 14.63 -2.09 -19.00
CA LYS A 62 13.48 -2.56 -18.19
C LYS A 62 13.87 -3.60 -17.14
N LYS A 63 14.81 -4.49 -17.46
CA LYS A 63 15.29 -5.53 -16.53
C LYS A 63 16.24 -5.01 -15.46
N ASN A 64 16.82 -3.83 -15.67
CA ASN A 64 17.87 -3.28 -14.83
C ASN A 64 17.57 -1.85 -14.38
N PHE A 65 16.29 -1.51 -14.14
CA PHE A 65 15.92 -0.18 -13.65
C PHE A 65 16.63 0.16 -12.34
N GLN A 66 17.07 1.42 -12.24
CA GLN A 66 17.70 2.00 -11.05
C GLN A 66 17.00 3.32 -10.72
N ILE A 67 16.92 3.65 -9.43
CA ILE A 67 16.28 4.90 -8.98
C ILE A 67 17.07 6.11 -9.48
N GLU A 68 18.39 5.97 -9.55
CA GLU A 68 19.33 7.00 -9.92
C GLU A 68 19.22 7.40 -11.40
N THR A 69 18.80 6.47 -12.26
CA THR A 69 18.71 6.68 -13.71
C THR A 69 17.27 6.89 -14.20
N ILE A 70 16.26 6.74 -13.32
CA ILE A 70 14.86 6.66 -13.76
C ILE A 70 14.36 7.98 -14.37
N ILE A 71 14.84 9.13 -13.88
CA ILE A 71 14.45 10.44 -14.39
C ILE A 71 14.95 10.63 -15.82
N ASP A 72 16.19 10.23 -16.10
CA ASP A 72 16.75 10.30 -17.45
C ASP A 72 16.02 9.37 -18.40
N ILE A 73 15.67 8.16 -17.94
CA ILE A 73 14.90 7.21 -18.73
C ILE A 73 13.49 7.74 -19.04
N LEU A 74 12.82 8.42 -18.10
CA LEU A 74 11.53 9.07 -18.36
C LEU A 74 11.64 10.13 -19.46
N LYS A 75 12.61 11.05 -19.34
CA LYS A 75 12.86 12.12 -20.33
C LYS A 75 13.14 11.55 -21.71
N ILE A 76 13.99 10.52 -21.79
CA ILE A 76 14.35 9.88 -23.06
C ILE A 76 13.12 9.17 -23.65
N SER A 77 12.39 8.41 -22.83
CA SER A 77 11.21 7.67 -23.28
C SER A 77 10.14 8.59 -23.84
N GLU A 78 9.91 9.75 -23.19
CA GLU A 78 8.98 10.76 -23.68
C GLU A 78 9.48 11.41 -24.97
N SER A 79 10.73 11.90 -25.01
CA SER A 79 11.29 12.56 -26.21
C SER A 79 11.31 11.67 -27.45
N MET A 80 11.38 10.35 -27.26
CA MET A 80 11.43 9.34 -28.33
C MET A 80 10.10 8.62 -28.55
N ASN A 81 9.03 8.98 -27.83
CA ASN A 81 7.73 8.32 -27.88
C ASN A 81 7.77 6.79 -27.61
N LEU A 82 8.67 6.35 -26.73
CA LEU A 82 8.81 4.94 -26.32
C LEU A 82 7.81 4.59 -25.20
N ASN A 83 6.52 4.56 -25.54
CA ASN A 83 5.42 4.38 -24.58
C ASN A 83 5.57 3.14 -23.69
N HIS A 84 6.01 2.00 -24.25
CA HIS A 84 6.23 0.79 -23.46
C HIS A 84 7.35 0.92 -22.42
N LEU A 85 8.39 1.70 -22.71
CA LEU A 85 9.46 1.97 -21.74
C LEU A 85 9.00 2.98 -20.69
N LEU A 86 8.22 3.98 -21.11
CA LEU A 86 7.59 4.96 -20.22
C LEU A 86 6.65 4.29 -19.20
N ASP A 87 5.74 3.43 -19.66
CA ASP A 87 4.82 2.67 -18.79
C ASP A 87 5.56 1.78 -17.79
N SER A 88 6.62 1.11 -18.25
CA SER A 88 7.46 0.26 -17.40
C SER A 88 8.21 1.08 -16.35
N SER A 89 8.64 2.29 -16.72
CA SER A 89 9.30 3.23 -15.81
C SER A 89 8.34 3.71 -14.72
N TYR A 90 7.08 4.01 -15.07
CA TYR A 90 6.05 4.33 -14.08
C TYR A 90 5.74 3.16 -13.15
N GLN A 91 5.64 1.92 -13.64
CA GLN A 91 5.44 0.76 -12.78
C GLN A 91 6.60 0.60 -11.78
N PHE A 92 7.84 0.73 -12.24
CA PHE A 92 9.02 0.66 -11.37
C PHE A 92 8.99 1.74 -10.29
N ILE A 93 8.63 2.98 -10.64
CA ILE A 93 8.50 4.07 -9.65
C ILE A 93 7.43 3.74 -8.61
N LEU A 94 6.29 3.18 -9.02
CA LEU A 94 5.19 2.83 -8.11
C LEU A 94 5.61 1.72 -7.13
N GLU A 95 6.32 0.70 -7.59
CA GLU A 95 6.83 -0.40 -6.75
C GLU A 95 7.85 0.08 -5.71
N HIS A 96 8.64 1.11 -6.04
CA HIS A 96 9.69 1.68 -5.17
C HIS A 96 9.37 3.07 -4.62
N PHE A 97 8.10 3.49 -4.67
CA PHE A 97 7.70 4.89 -4.48
C PHE A 97 8.10 5.46 -3.11
N THR A 98 7.99 4.65 -2.05
CA THR A 98 8.34 5.03 -0.68
C THR A 98 9.82 5.38 -0.50
N LYS A 99 10.71 4.75 -1.28
CA LYS A 99 12.14 5.09 -1.32
C LYS A 99 12.36 6.27 -2.25
N PHE A 100 11.76 6.25 -3.43
CA PHE A 100 11.93 7.27 -4.47
C PHE A 100 11.57 8.67 -3.98
N ILE A 101 10.45 8.83 -3.26
CA ILE A 101 9.96 10.15 -2.79
C ILE A 101 10.93 10.86 -1.83
N LYS A 102 11.81 10.11 -1.16
CA LYS A 102 12.80 10.63 -0.22
C LYS A 102 14.09 11.10 -0.89
N THR A 103 14.26 10.81 -2.18
CA THR A 103 15.46 11.15 -2.94
C THR A 103 15.39 12.55 -3.55
N SER A 104 16.54 13.12 -3.92
CA SER A 104 16.58 14.36 -4.70
C SER A 104 15.94 14.20 -6.09
N PHE A 105 15.98 13.00 -6.66
CA PHE A 105 15.39 12.68 -7.98
C PHE A 105 13.87 12.96 -8.03
N PHE A 106 13.16 12.80 -6.91
CA PHE A 106 11.74 13.16 -6.84
C PHE A 106 11.53 14.67 -7.07
N LEU A 107 12.41 15.52 -6.54
CA LEU A 107 12.34 16.99 -6.70
C LEU A 107 12.64 17.43 -8.15
N GLU A 108 13.32 16.59 -8.92
CA GLU A 108 13.64 16.84 -10.32
C GLU A 108 12.50 16.51 -11.27
N LEU A 109 11.52 15.67 -10.87
CA LEU A 109 10.40 15.27 -11.71
C LEU A 109 9.67 16.44 -12.35
N GLU A 110 9.29 16.26 -13.60
CA GLU A 110 8.43 17.19 -14.34
C GLU A 110 6.96 17.00 -13.97
N GLU A 111 6.16 18.06 -14.18
CA GLU A 111 4.76 18.12 -13.75
C GLU A 111 3.91 17.01 -14.40
N ASN A 112 4.08 16.77 -15.70
CA ASN A 112 3.43 15.73 -16.48
C ASN A 112 3.63 14.31 -15.91
N HIS A 113 4.87 13.98 -15.53
CA HIS A 113 5.22 12.68 -14.96
C HIS A 113 4.67 12.54 -13.55
N LEU A 114 4.81 13.56 -12.72
CA LEU A 114 4.21 13.57 -11.38
C LEU A 114 2.70 13.39 -11.47
N ASN A 115 2.05 14.09 -12.41
CA ASN A 115 0.62 13.99 -12.66
C ASN A 115 0.21 12.56 -13.03
N SER A 116 0.99 11.90 -13.89
CA SER A 116 0.75 10.52 -14.33
C SER A 116 0.93 9.51 -13.19
N ILE A 117 1.97 9.68 -12.38
CA ILE A 117 2.26 8.85 -11.22
C ILE A 117 1.15 8.98 -10.17
N LEU A 118 0.78 10.20 -9.78
CA LEU A 118 -0.25 10.49 -8.77
C LEU A 118 -1.65 10.06 -9.18
N SER A 119 -1.92 9.93 -10.48
CA SER A 119 -3.19 9.40 -10.97
C SER A 119 -3.35 7.90 -10.68
N ASN A 120 -2.30 7.22 -10.24
CA ASN A 120 -2.32 5.77 -10.03
C ASN A 120 -2.71 5.39 -8.59
N ASP A 121 -3.78 4.60 -8.48
CA ASP A 121 -4.32 4.09 -7.22
C ASP A 121 -3.45 3.07 -6.48
N LYS A 122 -2.29 2.70 -7.04
CA LYS A 122 -1.37 1.73 -6.46
C LYS A 122 -0.31 2.37 -5.55
N ILE A 123 -0.31 3.69 -5.37
CA ILE A 123 0.65 4.37 -4.47
C ILE A 123 0.45 3.89 -3.03
N LEU A 124 1.49 3.30 -2.43
CA LEU A 124 1.51 2.79 -1.06
C LEU A 124 2.15 3.79 -0.07
N LEU A 125 1.79 5.07 -0.14
CA LEU A 125 2.29 6.12 0.76
C LEU A 125 1.17 6.69 1.66
N ASN A 126 1.53 7.22 2.82
CA ASN A 126 0.59 7.99 3.64
C ASN A 126 0.22 9.26 2.86
N GLU A 127 -1.07 9.60 2.81
CA GLU A 127 -1.58 10.71 2.00
C GLU A 127 -1.11 12.08 2.50
N PHE A 128 -0.94 12.23 3.82
CA PHE A 128 -0.32 13.42 4.39
C PHE A 128 1.17 13.52 4.01
N GLU A 129 1.92 12.42 4.08
CA GLU A 129 3.32 12.37 3.63
C GLU A 129 3.44 12.66 2.12
N LEU A 130 2.50 12.17 1.32
CA LEU A 130 2.40 12.46 -0.11
C LEU A 130 2.17 13.95 -0.37
N PHE A 131 1.18 14.54 0.32
CA PHE A 131 0.87 15.96 0.23
C PHE A 131 2.05 16.84 0.66
N GLN A 132 2.70 16.52 1.78
CA GLN A 132 3.91 17.22 2.24
C GLN A 132 5.05 17.10 1.23
N SER A 133 5.19 15.94 0.58
CA SER A 133 6.19 15.76 -0.48
C SER A 133 5.87 16.58 -1.73
N ILE A 134 4.59 16.70 -2.12
CA ILE A 134 4.17 17.58 -3.23
C ILE A 134 4.44 19.05 -2.89
N ILE A 135 4.17 19.48 -1.65
CA ILE A 135 4.52 20.82 -1.18
C ILE A 135 6.03 21.03 -1.29
N LYS A 136 6.84 20.06 -0.86
CA LYS A 136 8.30 20.12 -0.96
C LYS A 136 8.78 20.21 -2.41
N TRP A 137 8.19 19.42 -3.31
CA TRP A 137 8.45 19.49 -4.75
C TRP A 137 8.07 20.87 -5.32
N GLY A 138 6.90 21.41 -4.98
CA GLY A 138 6.44 22.72 -5.44
C GLY A 138 7.36 23.85 -4.97
N LYS A 139 7.76 23.84 -3.69
CA LYS A 139 8.75 24.79 -3.14
C LYS A 139 10.09 24.70 -3.88
N HIS A 140 10.56 23.49 -4.19
CA HIS A 140 11.78 23.29 -4.95
C HIS A 140 11.68 23.85 -6.38
N LYS A 141 10.59 23.60 -7.11
CA LYS A 141 10.39 24.12 -8.46
C LYS A 141 10.30 25.65 -8.52
N LEU A 142 9.78 26.26 -7.46
CA LEU A 142 9.69 27.72 -7.31
C LEU A 142 10.96 28.36 -6.72
N ASN A 143 12.00 27.57 -6.42
CA ASN A 143 13.21 28.04 -5.73
C ASN A 143 12.93 28.78 -4.41
N ILE A 144 11.87 28.41 -3.69
CA ILE A 144 11.55 28.99 -2.38
C ILE A 144 12.59 28.49 -1.38
N ASN A 145 13.36 29.41 -0.80
CA ASN A 145 14.58 29.15 -0.02
C ASN A 145 14.43 28.01 1.01
N GLN A 146 15.21 26.94 0.84
CA GLN A 146 15.29 25.80 1.78
C GLN A 146 15.94 26.19 3.13
N GLU A 147 16.65 27.31 3.22
CA GLU A 147 17.30 27.75 4.47
C GLU A 147 16.36 28.47 5.44
N LYS A 148 15.09 28.67 5.05
CA LYS A 148 14.04 29.35 5.85
C LYS A 148 12.91 28.40 6.25
N GLU A 149 13.21 27.14 6.59
CA GLU A 149 12.20 26.11 6.92
C GLU A 149 11.20 26.53 8.02
N ASN A 150 11.51 27.55 8.83
CA ASN A 150 10.65 28.03 9.92
C ASN A 150 10.12 29.47 9.77
N GLN A 151 10.26 30.11 8.60
CA GLN A 151 9.61 31.41 8.35
C GLN A 151 8.26 31.20 7.65
N LYS A 152 7.23 31.94 8.08
CA LYS A 152 5.94 31.96 7.38
C LYS A 152 6.17 32.45 5.94
N LEU A 153 5.64 31.69 4.97
CA LEU A 153 5.63 32.09 3.56
C LEU A 153 4.99 33.47 3.39
N GLU A 154 5.58 34.30 2.54
CA GLU A 154 4.96 35.56 2.15
C GLU A 154 3.70 35.30 1.32
N LYS A 155 2.79 36.28 1.28
CA LYS A 155 1.51 36.13 0.58
C LYS A 155 1.69 35.76 -0.90
N GLU A 156 2.68 36.35 -1.56
CA GLU A 156 2.98 36.10 -2.97
C GLU A 156 3.55 34.70 -3.21
N GLU A 157 4.53 34.27 -2.40
CA GLU A 157 5.09 32.90 -2.45
C GLU A 157 4.01 31.84 -2.24
N LYS A 158 3.07 32.12 -1.34
CA LYS A 158 1.93 31.25 -1.06
C LYS A 158 0.98 31.12 -2.25
N GLU A 159 0.67 32.21 -2.93
CA GLU A 159 -0.19 32.22 -4.13
C GLU A 159 0.48 31.46 -5.30
N GLN A 160 1.80 31.66 -5.48
CA GLN A 160 2.57 30.90 -6.47
C GLN A 160 2.58 29.40 -6.16
N LEU A 161 2.80 29.02 -4.90
CA LEU A 161 2.79 27.62 -4.48
C LEU A 161 1.42 26.98 -4.64
N GLN A 162 0.33 27.68 -4.29
CA GLN A 162 -1.04 27.21 -4.52
C GLN A 162 -1.29 26.91 -5.99
N ASN A 163 -0.89 27.81 -6.89
CA ASN A 163 -1.03 27.60 -8.33
C ASN A 163 -0.20 26.40 -8.80
N GLN A 164 1.04 26.25 -8.31
CA GLN A 164 1.94 25.15 -8.68
C GLN A 164 1.42 23.77 -8.27
N ILE A 165 0.72 23.65 -7.13
CA ILE A 165 0.22 22.36 -6.64
C ILE A 165 -1.24 22.09 -7.02
N SER A 166 -1.93 23.07 -7.60
CA SER A 166 -3.38 23.04 -7.86
C SER A 166 -3.82 21.80 -8.66
N ASN A 167 -3.04 21.39 -9.67
CA ASN A 167 -3.29 20.25 -10.54
C ASN A 167 -3.17 18.87 -9.84
N PHE A 168 -2.73 18.84 -8.58
CA PHE A 168 -2.59 17.62 -7.80
C PHE A 168 -3.60 17.52 -6.66
N ILE A 169 -4.28 18.61 -6.32
CA ILE A 169 -5.16 18.67 -5.14
C ILE A 169 -6.32 17.68 -5.23
N ASP A 170 -6.86 17.47 -6.42
CA ASP A 170 -7.94 16.50 -6.69
C ASP A 170 -7.47 15.04 -6.63
N LYS A 171 -6.15 14.80 -6.61
CA LYS A 171 -5.53 13.47 -6.51
C LYS A 171 -5.17 13.11 -5.06
N ILE A 172 -5.21 14.08 -4.16
CA ILE A 172 -4.93 13.90 -2.74
C ILE A 172 -6.22 13.59 -1.98
N ARG A 173 -6.14 12.54 -1.16
CA ARG A 173 -7.27 12.06 -0.38
C ARG A 173 -7.17 12.63 1.03
N PHE A 174 -7.55 13.89 1.16
CA PHE A 174 -7.54 14.60 2.44
C PHE A 174 -8.34 13.91 3.55
N ILE A 175 -9.34 13.10 3.20
CA ILE A 175 -10.10 12.26 4.15
C ILE A 175 -9.26 11.19 4.87
N ASP A 176 -8.10 10.82 4.33
CA ASP A 176 -7.16 9.88 4.94
C ASP A 176 -6.24 10.57 5.97
N PHE A 177 -6.36 11.90 6.14
CA PHE A 177 -5.57 12.67 7.09
C PHE A 177 -6.22 12.58 8.49
N THR A 178 -5.40 12.57 9.53
CA THR A 178 -5.87 12.72 10.91
C THR A 178 -6.44 14.12 11.15
N SER A 179 -7.25 14.29 12.20
CA SER A 179 -7.80 15.61 12.55
C SER A 179 -6.71 16.65 12.81
N LYS A 180 -5.54 16.23 13.31
CA LYS A 180 -4.37 17.09 13.51
C LYS A 180 -3.74 17.50 12.17
N GLU A 181 -3.47 16.54 11.29
CA GLU A 181 -2.89 16.80 9.95
C GLU A 181 -3.80 17.66 9.08
N LEU A 182 -5.12 17.48 9.18
CA LEU A 182 -6.11 18.34 8.54
C LEU A 182 -6.06 19.77 9.09
N ALA A 183 -5.96 19.93 10.41
CA ALA A 183 -5.83 21.26 11.01
C ALA A 183 -4.56 21.96 10.52
N GLU A 184 -3.42 21.25 10.51
CA GLU A 184 -2.15 21.75 9.97
C GLU A 184 -2.30 22.16 8.50
N THR A 185 -2.91 21.31 7.67
CA THR A 185 -3.16 21.58 6.24
C THR A 185 -4.03 22.82 6.01
N ILE A 186 -5.07 22.99 6.84
CA ILE A 186 -5.98 24.14 6.77
C ILE A 186 -5.26 25.43 7.23
N GLU A 187 -4.43 25.35 8.26
CA GLU A 187 -3.64 26.48 8.77
C GLU A 187 -2.58 26.95 7.76
N GLU A 188 -1.96 26.02 7.03
CA GLU A 188 -1.05 26.34 5.93
C GLU A 188 -1.78 27.12 4.82
N ASP A 189 -3.10 26.91 4.66
CA ASP A 189 -3.97 27.58 3.69
C ASP A 189 -3.39 27.50 2.27
N LEU A 190 -2.84 26.33 1.92
CA LEU A 190 -2.30 26.00 0.59
C LEU A 190 -3.33 25.31 -0.32
N ILE A 191 -4.51 25.03 0.20
CA ILE A 191 -5.62 24.41 -0.52
C ILE A 191 -6.74 25.43 -0.78
N PRO A 192 -7.53 25.29 -1.87
CA PRO A 192 -8.65 26.17 -2.14
C PRO A 192 -9.64 26.27 -0.97
N LYS A 193 -10.12 27.47 -0.65
CA LYS A 193 -11.01 27.73 0.50
C LYS A 193 -12.26 26.85 0.54
N GLN A 194 -12.82 26.52 -0.62
CA GLN A 194 -13.98 25.63 -0.74
C GLN A 194 -13.67 24.23 -0.21
N ILE A 195 -12.44 23.74 -0.48
CA ILE A 195 -11.95 22.46 0.01
C ILE A 195 -11.74 22.53 1.52
N SER A 196 -11.08 23.58 2.02
CA SER A 196 -10.89 23.78 3.46
C SER A 196 -12.21 23.77 4.23
N GLN A 197 -13.26 24.42 3.71
CA GLN A 197 -14.60 24.42 4.32
C GLN A 197 -15.21 23.01 4.39
N LYS A 198 -15.07 22.21 3.33
CA LYS A 198 -15.54 20.82 3.31
C LYS A 198 -14.76 19.94 4.29
N LEU A 199 -13.44 20.13 4.41
CA LEU A 199 -12.63 19.40 5.39
C LEU A 199 -12.98 19.75 6.83
N ILE A 200 -13.29 21.03 7.12
CA ILE A 200 -13.81 21.45 8.42
C ILE A 200 -15.16 20.79 8.72
N GLN A 201 -16.05 20.68 7.71
CA GLN A 201 -17.31 19.98 7.87
C GLN A 201 -17.10 18.48 8.13
N PHE A 202 -16.21 17.84 7.36
CA PHE A 202 -15.82 16.44 7.55
C PHE A 202 -15.30 16.19 8.98
N GLN A 203 -14.39 17.03 9.49
CA GLN A 203 -13.88 16.94 10.87
C GLN A 203 -15.00 16.99 11.92
N LYS A 204 -16.00 17.87 11.73
CA LYS A 204 -17.14 17.98 12.67
C LYS A 204 -18.05 16.76 12.65
N LEU A 205 -18.17 16.10 11.49
CA LEU A 205 -19.04 14.95 11.30
C LEU A 205 -18.35 13.62 11.65
N GLU A 206 -17.05 13.62 11.89
CA GLU A 206 -16.24 12.42 12.15
C GLU A 206 -16.74 11.57 13.34
N GLU A 207 -17.47 12.19 14.26
CA GLU A 207 -18.08 11.56 15.43
C GLU A 207 -19.47 10.95 15.13
N ASN A 208 -20.18 11.39 14.08
CA ASN A 208 -21.53 10.95 13.72
C ASN A 208 -21.55 10.12 12.43
N GLU A 209 -21.58 8.80 12.57
CA GLU A 209 -21.44 7.84 11.47
C GLU A 209 -22.54 7.95 10.39
N LYS A 210 -23.78 8.26 10.77
CA LYS A 210 -24.89 8.39 9.83
C LYS A 210 -24.74 9.63 8.95
N GLU A 211 -24.45 10.77 9.58
CA GLU A 211 -24.24 12.04 8.88
C GLU A 211 -22.97 12.01 8.04
N LEU A 212 -21.91 11.36 8.52
CA LEU A 212 -20.68 11.15 7.76
C LEU A 212 -20.93 10.31 6.50
N THR A 213 -21.69 9.22 6.62
CA THR A 213 -22.02 8.35 5.48
C THR A 213 -22.85 9.10 4.45
N GLN A 214 -23.83 9.90 4.90
CA GLN A 214 -24.65 10.73 4.01
C GLN A 214 -23.81 11.81 3.31
N PHE A 215 -22.97 12.52 4.05
CA PHE A 215 -22.06 13.53 3.49
C PHE A 215 -21.14 12.96 2.40
N ILE A 216 -20.55 11.77 2.65
CA ILE A 216 -19.70 11.09 1.68
C ILE A 216 -20.51 10.65 0.44
N GLN A 217 -21.76 10.19 0.61
CA GLN A 217 -22.63 9.81 -0.51
C GLN A 217 -23.00 11.01 -1.39
N GLU A 218 -23.36 12.14 -0.78
CA GLU A 218 -23.71 13.37 -1.48
C GLU A 218 -22.52 13.95 -2.25
N GLU A 219 -21.32 13.93 -1.66
CA GLU A 219 -20.10 14.41 -2.32
C GLU A 219 -19.66 13.53 -3.50
N ASN A 220 -19.82 12.21 -3.39
CA ASN A 220 -19.47 11.28 -4.48
C ASN A 220 -20.43 11.36 -5.68
N GLN A 221 -21.66 11.89 -5.51
CA GLN A 221 -22.62 12.08 -6.60
C GLN A 221 -22.39 13.38 -7.40
N ASN A 222 -21.65 14.32 -6.83
CA ASN A 222 -21.32 15.60 -7.45
C ASN A 222 -20.06 15.44 -8.32
N GLN A 223 -20.24 15.33 -9.63
CA GLN A 223 -19.13 15.15 -10.62
C GLN A 223 -18.09 16.29 -10.66
N ASN A 224 -18.27 17.37 -9.89
CA ASN A 224 -17.39 18.55 -9.82
C ASN A 224 -16.89 18.87 -8.39
N SER A 225 -17.03 17.96 -7.43
CA SER A 225 -16.39 18.05 -6.11
C SER A 225 -15.28 17.02 -6.01
N LEU A 226 -14.33 17.24 -5.09
CA LEU A 226 -13.13 16.42 -4.91
C LEU A 226 -13.40 14.93 -5.14
N ASN A 227 -12.38 14.23 -5.64
CA ASN A 227 -12.37 12.78 -5.57
C ASN A 227 -12.28 12.33 -4.10
N PHE A 228 -13.42 12.32 -3.41
CA PHE A 228 -13.62 11.74 -2.08
C PHE A 228 -13.59 10.20 -2.11
N GLN A 229 -13.06 9.59 -3.18
CA GLN A 229 -12.79 8.16 -3.21
C GLN A 229 -11.80 7.84 -2.09
N ILE A 230 -12.36 7.32 -1.00
CA ILE A 230 -11.59 6.73 0.08
C ILE A 230 -10.79 5.59 -0.53
N ARG A 231 -9.49 5.72 -0.48
CA ARG A 231 -8.58 4.69 -0.95
C ARG A 231 -7.77 4.43 0.33
N PHE A 232 -7.79 3.22 0.84
CA PHE A 232 -7.43 2.98 2.24
C PHE A 232 -5.99 2.50 2.29
N LYS A 233 -5.14 3.12 3.13
CA LYS A 233 -3.77 2.63 3.35
C LYS A 233 -3.78 1.56 4.45
N PHE A 234 -3.73 0.30 4.02
CA PHE A 234 -3.55 -0.85 4.90
C PHE A 234 -2.04 -1.11 5.09
N ASP A 235 -1.44 -0.52 6.12
CA ASP A 235 -0.01 -0.73 6.42
C ASP A 235 0.20 -2.14 7.00
N SER A 236 0.53 -3.10 6.13
CA SER A 236 0.69 -4.53 6.45
C SER A 236 1.93 -5.09 5.78
N GLU A 237 2.75 -5.81 6.55
CA GLU A 237 3.87 -6.60 6.02
C GLU A 237 3.36 -7.93 5.45
N ILE A 238 2.18 -8.39 5.90
CA ILE A 238 1.54 -9.62 5.45
C ILE A 238 0.77 -9.40 4.15
N ILE A 239 -0.10 -8.39 4.12
CA ILE A 239 -1.01 -8.12 3.00
C ILE A 239 -0.42 -7.03 2.11
N GLN A 240 0.17 -7.46 1.00
CA GLN A 240 0.70 -6.58 -0.04
C GLN A 240 -0.23 -6.46 -1.27
N GLU A 241 -1.15 -7.41 -1.41
CA GLU A 241 -2.04 -7.52 -2.58
C GLU A 241 -3.33 -6.71 -2.36
N LYS A 242 -3.67 -5.81 -3.29
CA LYS A 242 -4.87 -4.95 -3.21
C LYS A 242 -6.17 -5.74 -3.18
N GLU A 243 -6.23 -6.91 -3.82
CA GLU A 243 -7.42 -7.77 -3.81
C GLU A 243 -7.80 -8.21 -2.38
N HIS A 244 -6.81 -8.59 -1.57
CA HIS A 244 -7.02 -8.95 -0.17
C HIS A 244 -7.55 -7.79 0.67
N ILE A 245 -7.01 -6.58 0.47
CA ILE A 245 -7.46 -5.37 1.15
C ILE A 245 -8.93 -5.09 0.80
N ASN A 246 -9.28 -5.15 -0.49
CA ASN A 246 -10.65 -4.94 -0.96
C ASN A 246 -11.61 -5.96 -0.35
N LYS A 247 -11.20 -7.22 -0.23
CA LYS A 247 -12.01 -8.28 0.39
C LYS A 247 -12.25 -8.02 1.87
N LEU A 248 -11.22 -7.66 2.62
CA LEU A 248 -11.35 -7.32 4.03
C LEU A 248 -12.28 -6.11 4.23
N GLN A 249 -12.15 -5.08 3.38
CA GLN A 249 -13.01 -3.90 3.41
C GLN A 249 -14.48 -4.26 3.12
N GLU A 250 -14.73 -5.05 2.07
CA GLU A 250 -16.06 -5.57 1.71
C GLU A 250 -16.68 -6.35 2.88
N TRP A 251 -15.89 -7.18 3.56
CA TRP A 251 -16.38 -8.10 4.57
C TRP A 251 -16.68 -7.47 5.92
N ILE A 252 -15.87 -6.51 6.34
CA ILE A 252 -16.07 -5.77 7.59
C ILE A 252 -17.14 -4.70 7.40
N ASN A 253 -17.22 -4.10 6.20
CA ASN A 253 -18.26 -3.14 5.83
C ASN A 253 -18.45 -2.01 6.87
N ASP A 254 -17.32 -1.51 7.39
CA ASP A 254 -17.26 -0.41 8.34
C ASP A 254 -16.13 0.53 7.90
N ASN A 255 -16.51 1.56 7.15
CA ASN A 255 -15.55 2.51 6.58
C ASN A 255 -14.80 3.29 7.67
N LYS A 256 -15.42 3.54 8.83
CA LYS A 256 -14.78 4.25 9.94
C LYS A 256 -13.72 3.40 10.62
N PHE A 257 -13.99 2.10 10.80
CA PHE A 257 -12.97 1.17 11.26
C PHE A 257 -11.84 1.06 10.23
N PHE A 258 -12.16 0.87 8.95
CA PHE A 258 -11.14 0.72 7.92
C PHE A 258 -10.25 1.96 7.73
N SER A 259 -10.81 3.16 7.84
CA SER A 259 -10.04 4.41 7.69
C SER A 259 -9.17 4.72 8.90
N LYS A 260 -9.59 4.34 10.11
CA LYS A 260 -8.90 4.73 11.34
C LYS A 260 -8.06 3.63 11.96
N MET A 261 -8.26 2.38 11.57
CA MET A 261 -7.51 1.28 12.14
C MET A 261 -6.02 1.43 11.85
N LYS A 262 -5.21 1.15 12.85
CA LYS A 262 -3.75 1.17 12.77
C LYS A 262 -3.20 -0.16 13.23
N LYS A 263 -1.99 -0.50 12.77
CA LYS A 263 -1.26 -1.68 13.24
C LYS A 263 -0.83 -1.48 14.69
N GLY A 264 -1.69 -1.92 15.60
CA GLY A 264 -1.49 -1.80 17.03
C GLY A 264 -0.43 -2.77 17.56
N TYR A 265 -0.35 -3.97 16.98
CA TYR A 265 0.63 -4.99 17.32
C TYR A 265 1.22 -5.64 16.06
N SER A 266 2.52 -5.92 16.10
CA SER A 266 3.22 -6.79 15.15
C SER A 266 4.13 -7.72 15.94
N ALA A 267 4.11 -9.02 15.65
CA ALA A 267 4.93 -9.99 16.38
C ALA A 267 6.43 -9.79 16.12
N LYS A 268 6.83 -9.45 14.88
CA LYS A 268 8.22 -9.07 14.54
C LYS A 268 8.68 -7.81 15.27
N ARG A 269 7.80 -6.81 15.43
CA ARG A 269 8.14 -5.54 16.12
C ARG A 269 8.11 -5.67 17.64
N ASP A 270 7.05 -6.25 18.18
CA ASP A 270 6.71 -6.22 19.61
C ASP A 270 7.11 -7.51 20.34
N GLY A 271 7.52 -8.53 19.59
CA GLY A 271 7.94 -9.83 20.10
C GLY A 271 6.78 -10.83 20.22
N PHE A 272 7.10 -12.10 19.98
CA PHE A 272 6.18 -13.24 20.00
C PHE A 272 5.82 -13.65 21.45
N SER A 273 4.86 -12.94 22.06
CA SER A 273 4.38 -13.17 23.44
C SER A 273 2.91 -12.80 23.58
N SER A 274 2.09 -13.74 24.06
CA SER A 274 0.68 -13.52 24.36
C SER A 274 0.48 -12.45 25.43
N GLN A 275 1.34 -12.41 26.45
CA GLN A 275 1.29 -11.40 27.51
C GLN A 275 1.48 -10.00 26.93
N LYS A 276 2.46 -9.84 26.03
CA LYS A 276 2.71 -8.57 25.35
C LYS A 276 1.54 -8.20 24.43
N TRP A 277 1.02 -9.17 23.68
CA TRP A 277 -0.15 -8.98 22.83
C TRP A 277 -1.37 -8.51 23.63
N HIS A 278 -1.73 -9.16 24.72
CA HIS A 278 -2.84 -8.77 25.60
C HIS A 278 -2.66 -7.37 26.17
N SER A 279 -1.44 -7.01 26.59
CA SER A 279 -1.16 -5.66 27.11
C SER A 279 -1.42 -4.54 26.09
N ILE A 280 -1.40 -4.87 24.80
CA ILE A 280 -1.60 -3.94 23.68
C ILE A 280 -3.02 -4.00 23.13
N CYS A 281 -3.59 -5.21 22.99
CA CYS A 281 -4.79 -5.47 22.18
C CYS A 281 -6.07 -5.63 23.01
N ASP A 282 -5.97 -5.88 24.31
CA ASP A 282 -7.17 -6.01 25.15
C ASP A 282 -7.90 -4.67 25.27
N ASN A 283 -9.23 -4.74 25.32
CA ASN A 283 -10.16 -3.63 25.48
C ASN A 283 -10.09 -2.57 24.36
N LYS A 284 -9.67 -2.96 23.15
CA LYS A 284 -9.64 -2.08 21.97
C LYS A 284 -10.94 -2.03 21.16
N GLY A 285 -11.92 -2.88 21.49
CA GLY A 285 -13.15 -3.00 20.72
C GLY A 285 -12.88 -3.70 19.39
N LYS A 286 -13.44 -3.20 18.28
CA LYS A 286 -13.28 -3.81 16.95
C LYS A 286 -11.81 -4.12 16.67
N THR A 287 -11.53 -5.35 16.25
CA THR A 287 -10.16 -5.82 16.09
C THR A 287 -10.08 -6.75 14.88
N LEU A 288 -9.13 -6.48 13.99
CA LEU A 288 -8.76 -7.33 12.86
C LEU A 288 -7.41 -7.98 13.17
N ILE A 289 -7.33 -9.29 13.00
CA ILE A 289 -6.11 -10.08 13.20
C ILE A 289 -5.75 -10.75 11.88
N ILE A 290 -4.48 -10.65 11.50
CA ILE A 290 -3.94 -11.29 10.30
C ILE A 290 -2.70 -12.09 10.69
N ILE A 291 -2.66 -13.33 10.26
CA ILE A 291 -1.60 -14.30 10.54
C ILE A 291 -1.00 -14.73 9.21
N LYS A 292 0.32 -14.66 9.11
CA LYS A 292 1.11 -15.28 8.05
C LYS A 292 1.92 -16.42 8.64
N THR A 293 1.87 -17.58 8.00
CA THR A 293 2.71 -18.73 8.37
C THR A 293 3.99 -18.76 7.54
N LYS A 294 4.99 -19.51 8.01
CA LYS A 294 6.22 -19.78 7.25
C LYS A 294 5.97 -20.54 5.93
N ASP A 295 4.87 -21.28 5.87
CA ASP A 295 4.41 -21.99 4.67
C ASP A 295 3.49 -21.11 3.78
N ASN A 296 3.55 -19.78 3.94
CA ASN A 296 2.86 -18.77 3.14
C ASN A 296 1.32 -18.78 3.18
N PHE A 297 0.69 -19.50 4.12
CA PHE A 297 -0.73 -19.30 4.40
C PHE A 297 -0.97 -17.93 5.02
N ILE A 298 -2.01 -17.23 4.55
CA ILE A 298 -2.51 -15.97 5.11
C ILE A 298 -3.97 -16.16 5.49
N PHE A 299 -4.27 -16.01 6.78
CA PHE A 299 -5.60 -16.18 7.34
C PHE A 299 -5.74 -15.31 8.59
N GLY A 300 -6.94 -15.28 9.19
CA GLY A 300 -7.16 -14.51 10.40
C GLY A 300 -8.63 -14.38 10.75
N GLY A 301 -8.95 -13.37 11.53
CA GLY A 301 -10.32 -13.10 11.93
C GLY A 301 -10.57 -11.66 12.32
N PHE A 302 -11.85 -11.29 12.29
CA PHE A 302 -12.35 -10.00 12.72
C PHE A 302 -13.37 -10.18 13.84
N THR A 303 -13.30 -9.34 14.85
CA THR A 303 -14.27 -9.25 15.94
C THR A 303 -14.78 -7.82 16.05
N GLN A 304 -16.10 -7.67 16.20
CA GLN A 304 -16.77 -6.40 16.42
C GLN A 304 -16.61 -5.92 17.86
N VAL A 305 -16.49 -6.86 18.81
CA VAL A 305 -16.48 -6.57 20.25
C VAL A 305 -15.08 -6.53 20.85
N GLY A 306 -14.10 -7.17 20.21
CA GLY A 306 -12.72 -7.22 20.68
C GLY A 306 -12.45 -8.29 21.74
N PHE A 307 -11.23 -8.24 22.27
CA PHE A 307 -10.74 -9.12 23.33
C PHE A 307 -10.82 -8.38 24.67
N THR A 308 -11.36 -9.04 25.70
CA THR A 308 -11.51 -8.45 27.03
C THR A 308 -11.64 -9.52 28.10
N ASN A 309 -11.07 -9.26 29.28
CA ASN A 309 -11.24 -10.07 30.47
C ASN A 309 -12.51 -9.73 31.27
N ASN A 310 -13.26 -8.68 30.92
CA ASN A 310 -14.40 -8.19 31.71
C ASN A 310 -15.55 -9.21 31.89
N LYS A 311 -15.61 -10.24 31.06
CA LYS A 311 -16.59 -11.34 31.14
C LYS A 311 -15.94 -12.71 31.38
N SER A 312 -14.67 -12.72 31.73
CA SER A 312 -13.90 -13.94 31.95
C SER A 312 -14.02 -14.45 33.39
N LYS A 313 -13.93 -15.77 33.54
CA LYS A 313 -13.74 -16.44 34.82
C LYS A 313 -12.25 -16.40 35.17
N TRP A 314 -11.93 -16.57 36.45
CA TRP A 314 -10.56 -16.70 36.91
C TRP A 314 -10.33 -18.08 37.56
N SER A 315 -9.15 -18.65 37.34
CA SER A 315 -8.64 -19.80 38.09
C SER A 315 -7.13 -19.66 38.31
N GLU A 316 -6.60 -20.32 39.34
CA GLU A 316 -5.16 -20.34 39.63
C GLU A 316 -4.34 -20.94 38.49
N ASP A 317 -4.83 -22.02 37.87
CA ASP A 317 -4.11 -22.76 36.82
C ASP A 317 -4.19 -22.09 35.44
N GLU A 318 -5.33 -21.50 35.09
CA GLU A 318 -5.58 -20.99 33.73
C GLU A 318 -5.49 -19.47 33.59
N GLY A 319 -5.46 -18.75 34.72
CA GLY A 319 -5.64 -17.30 34.75
C GLY A 319 -7.07 -16.90 34.39
N TYR A 320 -7.21 -15.77 33.70
CA TYR A 320 -8.51 -15.30 33.21
C TYR A 320 -8.88 -16.02 31.92
N TYR A 321 -10.04 -16.66 31.86
CA TYR A 321 -10.51 -17.37 30.67
C TYR A 321 -12.03 -17.27 30.49
N GLY A 322 -12.52 -17.38 29.25
CA GLY A 322 -13.96 -17.36 28.99
C GLY A 322 -14.28 -17.16 27.52
N PHE A 323 -15.57 -17.11 27.22
CA PHE A 323 -16.04 -16.85 25.87
C PHE A 323 -16.67 -15.46 25.77
N ILE A 324 -16.41 -14.79 24.66
CA ILE A 324 -17.00 -13.50 24.35
C ILE A 324 -17.98 -13.70 23.20
N LYS A 325 -19.24 -13.32 23.45
CA LYS A 325 -20.30 -13.35 22.43
C LYS A 325 -20.05 -12.24 21.40
N ASP A 326 -20.01 -12.63 20.13
CA ASP A 326 -20.05 -11.72 18.99
C ASP A 326 -20.92 -12.34 17.91
N THR A 327 -21.85 -11.57 17.33
CA THR A 327 -22.72 -12.04 16.24
C THR A 327 -22.17 -11.66 14.86
N ASN A 328 -21.21 -10.74 14.82
CA ASN A 328 -20.64 -10.17 13.60
C ASN A 328 -19.17 -10.59 13.40
N SER A 329 -18.62 -11.42 14.28
CA SER A 329 -17.29 -11.98 14.09
C SER A 329 -17.26 -12.98 12.94
N PHE A 330 -16.15 -13.02 12.24
CA PHE A 330 -15.88 -13.95 11.17
C PHE A 330 -14.39 -14.26 11.12
N ILE A 331 -14.05 -15.42 10.57
CA ILE A 331 -12.69 -15.78 10.20
C ILE A 331 -12.56 -15.84 8.69
N PHE A 332 -11.33 -15.80 8.17
CA PHE A 332 -11.09 -15.76 6.74
C PHE A 332 -9.80 -16.47 6.34
N SER A 333 -9.73 -16.88 5.08
CA SER A 333 -8.51 -17.35 4.41
C SER A 333 -8.29 -16.49 3.18
N LEU A 334 -7.13 -15.83 3.10
CA LEU A 334 -6.77 -15.00 1.94
C LEU A 334 -5.90 -15.78 0.96
N ARG A 335 -4.98 -16.62 1.49
CA ARG A 335 -3.96 -17.31 0.68
C ARG A 335 -3.60 -18.67 1.29
N ASN A 336 -3.34 -19.66 0.43
CA ASN A 336 -2.73 -20.94 0.79
C ASN A 336 -1.24 -21.00 0.35
N ASP A 337 -0.57 -22.10 0.69
CA ASP A 337 0.81 -22.40 0.27
C ASP A 337 1.09 -22.21 -1.23
N LYS A 338 0.12 -22.56 -2.07
CA LYS A 338 0.22 -22.43 -3.54
C LYS A 338 -0.10 -21.04 -4.07
N GLY A 339 -0.72 -20.18 -3.28
CA GLY A 339 -1.18 -18.85 -3.71
C GLY A 339 -2.35 -18.85 -4.70
N ASP A 340 -3.00 -20.00 -4.92
CA ASP A 340 -4.11 -20.17 -5.88
C ASP A 340 -5.49 -20.15 -5.21
N ARG A 341 -5.55 -20.14 -3.87
CA ARG A 341 -6.81 -20.08 -3.15
C ARG A 341 -7.47 -18.71 -3.29
N LYS A 342 -8.75 -18.72 -3.64
CA LYS A 342 -9.62 -17.55 -3.60
C LYS A 342 -9.84 -17.08 -2.15
N SER A 343 -9.79 -15.77 -1.93
CA SER A 343 -10.14 -15.17 -0.65
C SER A 343 -11.58 -15.51 -0.22
N GLU A 344 -11.73 -16.09 0.97
CA GLU A 344 -13.01 -16.54 1.53
C GLU A 344 -13.21 -16.09 2.98
N LYS A 345 -14.47 -15.79 3.32
CA LYS A 345 -14.95 -15.41 4.65
C LYS A 345 -15.88 -16.48 5.20
N PHE A 346 -15.72 -16.78 6.47
CA PHE A 346 -16.47 -17.80 7.22
C PHE A 346 -17.14 -17.16 8.42
N THR A 347 -18.47 -17.13 8.41
CA THR A 347 -19.27 -16.60 9.52
C THR A 347 -19.44 -17.65 10.61
N ILE A 348 -19.80 -17.19 11.81
CA ILE A 348 -20.11 -18.07 12.95
C ILE A 348 -21.31 -18.96 12.59
N LYS A 349 -21.29 -20.21 13.07
CA LYS A 349 -22.45 -21.10 12.96
C LYS A 349 -23.62 -20.56 13.79
N GLN A 350 -24.84 -20.72 13.27
CA GLN A 350 -26.04 -20.37 14.02
C GLN A 350 -26.06 -21.05 15.39
N GLY A 351 -26.23 -20.27 16.46
CA GLY A 351 -26.23 -20.74 17.85
C GLY A 351 -24.84 -20.85 18.51
N GLN A 352 -23.76 -20.62 17.76
CA GLN A 352 -22.38 -20.61 18.28
C GLN A 352 -21.86 -19.19 18.58
N GLU A 353 -22.69 -18.15 18.48
CA GLU A 353 -22.28 -16.75 18.61
C GLU A 353 -21.68 -16.45 20.00
N LYS A 354 -22.13 -17.18 21.03
CA LYS A 354 -21.58 -17.07 22.39
C LYS A 354 -20.16 -17.62 22.53
N TYR A 355 -19.67 -18.39 21.56
CA TYR A 355 -18.34 -18.99 21.50
C TYR A 355 -17.49 -18.38 20.37
N ALA A 356 -17.89 -17.22 19.84
CA ALA A 356 -17.21 -16.57 18.72
C ALA A 356 -15.73 -16.31 19.01
N ILE A 357 -15.43 -15.84 20.22
CA ILE A 357 -14.07 -15.56 20.68
C ILE A 357 -13.83 -16.34 21.96
N TYR A 358 -12.72 -17.07 22.01
CA TYR A 358 -12.21 -17.65 23.24
C TYR A 358 -11.11 -16.73 23.78
N TYR A 359 -11.27 -16.29 25.02
CA TYR A 359 -10.30 -15.48 25.73
C TYR A 359 -9.62 -16.35 26.77
N LYS A 360 -8.28 -16.33 26.81
CA LYS A 360 -7.50 -16.88 27.90
C LYS A 360 -6.22 -16.07 28.04
N SER A 361 -5.96 -15.50 29.21
CA SER A 361 -4.86 -14.55 29.43
C SER A 361 -3.45 -15.12 29.20
N SER A 362 -3.33 -16.46 29.13
CA SER A 362 -2.09 -17.14 28.81
C SER A 362 -1.94 -17.47 27.32
N LEU A 363 -3.02 -17.47 26.53
CA LEU A 363 -3.01 -17.78 25.11
C LEU A 363 -2.98 -16.50 24.26
N GLY A 364 -2.68 -16.65 22.97
CA GLY A 364 -2.84 -15.58 22.01
C GLY A 364 -4.30 -15.35 21.59
N PRO A 365 -4.53 -14.57 20.52
CA PRO A 365 -5.86 -14.38 19.99
C PRO A 365 -6.49 -15.70 19.54
N SER A 366 -7.77 -15.87 19.86
CA SER A 366 -8.52 -17.07 19.49
C SER A 366 -9.94 -16.77 19.01
N PHE A 367 -10.32 -17.34 17.88
CA PHE A 367 -11.66 -17.28 17.29
C PHE A 367 -12.34 -18.63 17.50
N GLY A 368 -13.09 -18.75 18.60
CA GLY A 368 -13.62 -20.02 19.06
C GLY A 368 -12.48 -21.02 19.27
N SER A 369 -12.58 -22.18 18.63
CA SER A 369 -11.49 -23.17 18.57
C SER A 369 -10.91 -23.30 17.16
N ASP A 370 -11.45 -22.56 16.18
CA ASP A 370 -11.10 -22.67 14.77
C ASP A 370 -9.73 -22.04 14.46
N ILE A 371 -9.37 -21.01 15.23
CA ILE A 371 -8.04 -20.39 15.27
C ILE A 371 -7.73 -20.12 16.73
N GLU A 372 -6.62 -20.64 17.25
CA GLU A 372 -6.12 -20.37 18.59
C GLU A 372 -4.59 -20.28 18.53
N LEU A 373 -3.99 -19.20 19.03
CA LEU A 373 -2.53 -19.08 19.14
C LEU A 373 -2.04 -19.44 20.53
N ASN A 374 -0.89 -20.10 20.60
CA ASN A 374 -0.24 -20.47 21.86
C ASN A 374 0.37 -19.25 22.55
N SER A 375 0.83 -19.42 23.80
CA SER A 375 1.42 -18.34 24.62
C SER A 375 2.64 -17.68 23.99
N ASN A 376 3.40 -18.41 23.18
CA ASN A 376 4.55 -17.89 22.45
C ASN A 376 4.18 -17.28 21.10
N LEU A 377 2.91 -17.31 20.67
CA LEU A 377 2.44 -16.81 19.36
C LEU A 377 3.19 -17.37 18.13
N GLN A 378 4.02 -18.40 18.29
CA GLN A 378 4.80 -19.01 17.21
C GLN A 378 4.10 -20.21 16.57
N SER A 379 3.05 -20.70 17.21
CA SER A 379 2.25 -21.84 16.78
C SER A 379 0.85 -21.74 17.38
N GLY A 380 -0.04 -22.62 16.99
CA GLY A 380 -1.41 -22.64 17.50
C GLY A 380 -2.18 -23.87 17.03
N HIS A 381 -3.49 -23.83 17.23
CA HIS A 381 -4.43 -24.84 16.78
C HIS A 381 -5.39 -24.29 15.72
N SER A 382 -5.74 -25.11 14.74
CA SER A 382 -6.79 -24.84 13.77
C SER A 382 -7.82 -25.98 13.74
N ASN A 383 -8.79 -25.93 14.65
CA ASN A 383 -9.94 -26.85 14.68
C ASN A 383 -11.06 -26.33 13.77
N PHE A 384 -10.72 -26.01 12.52
CA PHE A 384 -11.63 -25.29 11.63
C PHE A 384 -12.91 -26.09 11.37
N GLY A 385 -14.04 -25.39 11.46
CA GLY A 385 -15.37 -25.98 11.42
C GLY A 385 -15.91 -26.33 12.80
N HIS A 386 -15.32 -25.84 13.90
CA HIS A 386 -15.88 -26.01 15.24
C HIS A 386 -16.96 -24.94 15.50
N SER A 387 -16.56 -23.69 15.63
CA SER A 387 -17.44 -22.53 15.91
C SER A 387 -17.86 -21.79 14.64
N TYR A 388 -17.04 -21.82 13.59
CA TYR A 388 -17.30 -21.13 12.32
C TYR A 388 -17.74 -22.10 11.21
N ASN A 389 -18.45 -21.58 10.21
CA ASN A 389 -18.92 -22.38 9.08
C ASN A 389 -17.75 -22.83 8.19
N LEU A 390 -17.82 -24.08 7.72
CA LEU A 390 -16.86 -24.61 6.75
C LEU A 390 -17.22 -24.20 5.32
N PRO A 391 -16.25 -24.21 4.39
CA PRO A 391 -16.51 -24.15 2.96
C PRO A 391 -17.46 -25.27 2.51
N ASN A 392 -18.21 -25.02 1.44
CA ASN A 392 -19.10 -26.01 0.86
C ASN A 392 -18.33 -27.27 0.46
N GLY A 393 -18.79 -28.44 0.91
CA GLY A 393 -18.19 -29.74 0.61
C GLY A 393 -17.19 -30.25 1.65
N ILE A 394 -16.65 -29.37 2.50
CA ILE A 394 -15.75 -29.76 3.59
C ILE A 394 -16.54 -30.16 4.82
N LYS A 395 -16.16 -31.28 5.44
CA LYS A 395 -16.77 -31.79 6.67
C LYS A 395 -15.87 -31.54 7.87
N TYR A 396 -16.50 -31.26 9.01
CA TYR A 396 -15.81 -31.16 10.29
C TYR A 396 -15.11 -32.48 10.64
N GLU A 397 -14.04 -32.41 11.43
CA GLU A 397 -13.19 -33.56 11.83
C GLU A 397 -12.55 -34.30 10.65
N THR A 398 -12.26 -33.59 9.56
CA THR A 398 -11.49 -34.13 8.44
C THR A 398 -10.12 -33.47 8.32
N ASN A 399 -9.15 -34.20 7.76
CA ASN A 399 -7.83 -33.64 7.45
C ASN A 399 -7.92 -32.44 6.51
N GLU A 400 -8.92 -32.39 5.63
CA GLU A 400 -9.15 -31.26 4.74
C GLU A 400 -9.53 -30.00 5.52
N ALA A 401 -10.44 -30.12 6.50
CA ALA A 401 -10.82 -29.01 7.37
C ALA A 401 -9.63 -28.51 8.20
N PHE A 402 -8.90 -29.40 8.87
CA PHE A 402 -7.77 -29.05 9.72
C PHE A 402 -6.60 -28.42 8.98
N ARG A 403 -6.42 -28.75 7.70
CA ARG A 403 -5.36 -28.17 6.87
C ARG A 403 -5.81 -26.90 6.15
N TYR A 404 -7.09 -26.54 6.23
CA TYR A 404 -7.63 -25.48 5.39
C TYR A 404 -6.93 -24.15 5.69
N LEU A 405 -7.02 -23.63 6.91
CA LEU A 405 -6.54 -22.28 7.22
C LEU A 405 -5.01 -22.18 7.28
N ALA A 406 -4.38 -23.08 8.03
CA ALA A 406 -2.96 -22.98 8.38
C ALA A 406 -2.09 -24.11 7.82
N GLY A 407 -2.62 -24.98 6.95
CA GLY A 407 -1.90 -26.12 6.38
C GLY A 407 -1.76 -27.34 7.30
N SER A 408 -2.08 -27.22 8.59
CA SER A 408 -2.14 -28.31 9.57
C SER A 408 -2.99 -27.93 10.78
N TYR A 409 -3.38 -28.93 11.58
CA TYR A 409 -4.08 -28.71 12.85
C TYR A 409 -3.21 -27.93 13.84
N ASP A 410 -1.97 -28.37 14.09
CA ASP A 410 -1.12 -27.89 15.19
C ASP A 410 0.38 -27.74 14.86
N LYS A 411 0.79 -27.97 13.61
CA LYS A 411 2.21 -27.98 13.19
C LYS A 411 2.63 -26.75 12.41
N TRP A 412 1.77 -25.75 12.32
CA TRP A 412 2.04 -24.53 11.58
C TRP A 412 2.83 -23.55 12.43
N VAL A 413 3.75 -22.84 11.78
CA VAL A 413 4.63 -21.86 12.42
C VAL A 413 4.28 -20.48 11.92
N VAL A 414 4.04 -19.55 12.85
CA VAL A 414 3.78 -18.15 12.54
C VAL A 414 5.08 -17.50 12.05
N ASP A 415 5.02 -16.87 10.88
CA ASP A 415 6.05 -15.96 10.38
C ASP A 415 5.81 -14.54 10.89
N GLU A 416 4.55 -14.07 10.82
CA GLU A 416 4.15 -12.77 11.34
C GLU A 416 2.68 -12.78 11.80
N LEU A 417 2.38 -11.99 12.83
CA LEU A 417 1.03 -11.74 13.35
C LEU A 417 0.84 -10.23 13.50
N GLU A 418 -0.12 -9.68 12.76
CA GLU A 418 -0.49 -8.27 12.83
C GLU A 418 -1.88 -8.13 13.43
N THR A 419 -2.07 -7.16 14.33
CA THR A 419 -3.37 -6.84 14.93
C THR A 419 -3.68 -5.36 14.76
N TYR A 420 -4.87 -5.09 14.24
CA TYR A 420 -5.36 -3.78 13.87
C TYR A 420 -6.59 -3.40 14.69
N PHE A 421 -6.59 -2.18 15.20
CA PHE A 421 -7.69 -1.57 15.95
C PHE A 421 -7.57 -0.03 15.85
N ILE A 422 -8.60 0.70 16.28
CA ILE A 422 -8.62 2.18 16.28
C ILE A 422 -7.80 2.74 17.44
#